data_AF-A0A7X2HQW8-F1
#
_entry.id   AF-A0A7X2HQW8-F1
#
_cell.length_a   1.000
_cell.length_b   1.000
_cell.length_c   1.000
_cell.angle_alpha   90.00
_cell.angle_beta   90.00
_cell.angle_gamma   90.00
#
_symmetry.space_group_name_H-M   'P 1'
#
loop_
_entity.id
_entity.type
_entity.pdbx_description
1 polymer ?
#
loop_
_entity_poly.entity_id
_entity_poly.type
_entity_poly.pdbx_seq_one_letter_code
_entity_poly.pdbx_strand_id
1 'polypeptide(L)'
;MNTGLYRSWRLSRGFTLVELMITVAIVGILAVVAYPSLNSYIQKSRRADAKTALLAVAQKMEQYRSLGNTYAGATLGTGGVYANTKSDNGYYALSFSVVPTQTAYTVQAVPQAGQATDACGTFSYDQAGNKMVSGGTLTASSCW
;
A
#
# COMPACT_ATOMS: atom_id res chain seq x y z
N MET A 1 38.20 -57.54 36.45
CA MET A 1 37.30 -57.66 35.29
C MET A 1 36.99 -56.25 34.82
N ASN A 2 37.60 -55.81 33.72
CA ASN A 2 37.58 -54.43 33.26
C ASN A 2 36.95 -54.42 31.85
N THR A 3 35.68 -54.03 31.73
CA THR A 3 35.01 -53.83 30.43
C THR A 3 34.80 -52.34 30.22
N GLY A 4 35.85 -51.68 29.74
CA GLY A 4 35.80 -50.27 29.31
C GLY A 4 34.97 -50.12 28.05
N LEU A 5 33.77 -49.55 28.19
CA LEU A 5 32.94 -49.10 27.08
C LEU A 5 33.55 -47.83 26.46
N TYR A 6 34.10 -47.93 25.26
CA TYR A 6 34.54 -46.76 24.50
C TYR A 6 33.30 -46.07 23.91
N ARG A 7 32.86 -44.99 24.55
CA ARG A 7 31.79 -44.13 24.02
C ARG A 7 32.41 -43.24 22.93
N SER A 8 32.20 -43.57 21.66
CA SER A 8 32.65 -42.74 20.54
C SER A 8 31.81 -41.46 20.47
N TRP A 9 32.37 -40.38 21.01
CA TRP A 9 31.82 -39.05 20.82
C TRP A 9 32.05 -38.65 19.36
N ARG A 10 30.96 -38.57 18.59
CA ARG A 10 31.00 -37.97 17.25
C ARG A 10 31.44 -36.50 17.40
N LEU A 11 32.62 -36.18 16.90
CA LEU A 11 33.06 -34.80 16.72
C LEU A 11 32.10 -34.09 15.77
N SER A 12 31.38 -33.07 16.27
CA SER A 12 30.63 -32.17 15.40
C SER A 12 31.62 -31.42 14.51
N ARG A 13 31.51 -31.60 13.20
CA ARG A 13 32.27 -30.81 12.23
C ARG A 13 31.68 -29.39 12.22
N GLY A 14 32.49 -28.40 12.57
CA GLY A 14 32.13 -26.99 12.49
C GLY A 14 32.28 -26.45 11.06
N PHE A 15 31.56 -25.37 10.75
CA PHE A 15 31.70 -24.62 9.51
C PHE A 15 33.09 -23.96 9.42
N THR A 16 33.66 -23.91 8.21
CA THR A 16 34.93 -23.18 8.00
C THR A 16 34.68 -21.67 7.84
N LEU A 17 35.69 -20.84 8.14
CA LEU A 17 35.60 -19.38 7.91
C LEU A 17 35.32 -19.07 6.43
N VAL A 18 35.92 -19.82 5.51
CA VAL A 18 35.72 -19.63 4.06
C VAL A 18 34.28 -19.96 3.64
N GLU A 19 33.71 -21.02 4.20
CA GLU A 19 32.32 -21.40 3.95
C GLU A 19 31.34 -20.32 4.46
N LEU A 20 31.64 -19.72 5.61
CA LEU A 20 30.87 -18.60 6.13
C LEU A 20 31.00 -17.34 5.24
N MET A 21 32.19 -17.05 4.70
CA MET A 21 32.36 -15.93 3.77
C MET A 21 31.59 -16.12 2.46
N ILE A 22 31.63 -17.32 1.88
CA ILE A 22 30.89 -17.63 0.64
C ILE A 22 29.38 -17.56 0.88
N THR A 23 28.89 -18.13 1.98
CA THR A 23 27.46 -18.09 2.32
C THR A 23 26.96 -16.66 2.52
N VAL A 24 27.70 -15.82 3.24
CA VAL A 24 27.35 -14.40 3.41
C VAL A 24 27.38 -13.66 2.06
N ALA A 25 28.36 -13.94 1.20
CA ALA A 25 28.42 -13.34 -0.13
C ALA A 25 27.20 -13.71 -0.99
N ILE A 26 26.78 -14.99 -0.98
CA ILE A 26 25.58 -15.45 -1.71
C ILE A 26 24.33 -14.78 -1.15
N VAL A 27 24.16 -14.75 0.18
CA VAL A 27 23.01 -14.09 0.81
C VAL A 27 22.95 -12.60 0.48
N GLY A 28 24.10 -11.91 0.44
CA GLY A 28 24.18 -10.51 0.04
C GLY A 28 23.68 -10.26 -1.38
N ILE A 29 24.07 -11.12 -2.34
CA ILE A 29 23.60 -11.01 -3.73
C ILE A 29 22.09 -11.26 -3.82
N LEU A 30 21.58 -12.30 -3.13
CA LEU A 30 20.15 -12.62 -3.13
C LEU A 30 19.31 -11.50 -2.52
N ALA A 31 19.80 -10.87 -1.45
CA ALA A 31 19.10 -9.77 -0.77
C ALA A 31 18.86 -8.57 -1.71
N VAL A 32 19.84 -8.23 -2.56
CA VAL A 32 19.74 -7.11 -3.52
C VAL A 32 18.60 -7.32 -4.53
N VAL A 33 18.39 -8.56 -4.99
CA VAL A 33 17.33 -8.87 -5.96
C VAL A 33 15.96 -9.04 -5.29
N ALA A 34 15.94 -9.63 -4.08
CA ALA A 34 14.71 -9.93 -3.36
C ALA A 34 14.03 -8.70 -2.75
N TYR A 35 14.81 -7.71 -2.30
CA TYR A 35 14.26 -6.54 -1.63
C TYR A 35 13.32 -5.67 -2.49
N PRO A 36 13.67 -5.26 -3.73
CA PRO A 36 12.77 -4.43 -4.55
C PRO A 36 11.46 -5.14 -4.91
N SER A 37 11.52 -6.45 -5.17
CA SER A 37 10.31 -7.23 -5.51
C SER A 37 9.34 -7.30 -4.34
N LEU A 38 9.83 -7.51 -3.12
CA LEU A 38 8.99 -7.50 -1.92
C LEU A 38 8.29 -6.14 -1.70
N ASN A 39 9.01 -5.03 -1.84
CA ASN A 39 8.43 -3.70 -1.66
C ASN A 39 7.31 -3.43 -2.67
N SER A 40 7.52 -3.78 -3.95
CA SER A 40 6.48 -3.63 -4.98
C SER A 40 5.22 -4.46 -4.71
N TYR A 41 5.37 -5.67 -4.15
CA TYR A 41 4.23 -6.51 -3.75
C TYR A 41 3.42 -5.86 -2.62
N ILE A 42 4.11 -5.36 -1.58
CA ILE A 42 3.47 -4.66 -0.46
C ILE A 42 2.75 -3.40 -0.96
N GLN A 43 3.40 -2.61 -1.81
CA GLN A 43 2.78 -1.42 -2.40
C GLN A 43 1.53 -1.77 -3.21
N LYS A 44 1.57 -2.82 -4.02
CA LYS A 44 0.40 -3.31 -4.78
C LYS A 44 -0.76 -3.72 -3.87
N SER A 45 -0.46 -4.41 -2.76
CA SER A 45 -1.47 -4.76 -1.75
C SER A 45 -2.08 -3.50 -1.14
N ARG A 46 -1.28 -2.51 -0.77
CA ARG A 46 -1.74 -1.24 -0.20
C ARG A 46 -2.55 -0.38 -1.17
N ARG A 47 -2.34 -0.47 -2.48
CA ARG A 47 -3.20 0.22 -3.47
C ARG A 47 -4.66 -0.23 -3.38
N ALA A 48 -4.93 -1.46 -2.94
CA ALA A 48 -6.32 -1.91 -2.71
C ALA A 48 -7.01 -1.09 -1.61
N ASP A 49 -6.27 -0.69 -0.57
CA ASP A 49 -6.76 0.18 0.51
C ASP A 49 -7.22 1.55 -0.03
N ALA A 50 -6.44 2.16 -0.93
CA ALA A 50 -6.84 3.40 -1.61
C ALA A 50 -8.13 3.21 -2.43
N LYS A 51 -8.19 2.16 -3.25
CA LYS A 51 -9.35 1.90 -4.12
C LYS A 51 -10.63 1.71 -3.32
N THR A 52 -10.57 0.90 -2.27
CA THR A 52 -11.73 0.65 -1.39
C THR A 52 -12.17 1.94 -0.71
N ALA A 53 -11.24 2.73 -0.18
CA ALA A 53 -11.55 4.00 0.47
C ALA A 53 -12.20 5.01 -0.50
N LEU A 54 -11.68 5.14 -1.73
CA LEU A 54 -12.24 6.04 -2.75
C LEU A 54 -13.66 5.62 -3.16
N LEU A 55 -13.89 4.32 -3.35
CA LEU A 55 -15.22 3.80 -3.68
C LEU A 55 -16.22 3.99 -2.53
N ALA A 56 -15.77 3.86 -1.28
CA ALA A 56 -16.60 4.14 -0.12
C ALA A 56 -17.01 5.62 -0.04
N VAL A 57 -16.08 6.54 -0.32
CA VAL A 57 -16.41 7.97 -0.43
C VAL A 57 -17.39 8.21 -1.57
N ALA A 58 -17.17 7.62 -2.75
CA ALA A 58 -18.07 7.76 -3.90
C ALA A 58 -19.50 7.32 -3.57
N GLN A 59 -19.67 6.16 -2.91
CA GLN A 59 -20.98 5.69 -2.46
C GLN A 59 -21.68 6.69 -1.51
N LYS A 60 -20.91 7.31 -0.60
CA LYS A 60 -21.45 8.34 0.31
C LYS A 60 -21.78 9.64 -0.41
N MET A 61 -21.01 10.00 -1.44
CA MET A 61 -21.33 11.14 -2.29
C MET A 61 -22.64 10.94 -3.05
N GLU A 62 -22.89 9.74 -3.59
CA GLU A 62 -24.16 9.44 -4.26
C GLU A 62 -25.35 9.46 -3.28
N GLN A 63 -25.15 8.98 -2.06
CA GLN A 63 -26.15 9.12 -1.00
C GLN A 63 -26.42 10.60 -0.68
N TYR A 64 -25.37 11.41 -0.54
CA TYR A 64 -25.49 12.85 -0.27
C TYR A 64 -26.25 13.58 -1.39
N ARG A 65 -25.94 13.27 -2.66
CA ARG A 65 -26.67 13.81 -3.81
C ARG A 65 -28.12 13.34 -3.85
N SER A 66 -28.41 12.09 -3.51
CA SER A 66 -29.77 11.56 -3.52
C SER A 66 -30.69 12.30 -2.54
N LEU A 67 -30.13 12.83 -1.43
CA LEU A 67 -30.86 13.57 -0.41
C LEU A 67 -30.94 15.09 -0.69
N GLY A 68 -29.85 15.67 -1.20
CA GLY A 68 -29.72 17.13 -1.38
C GLY A 68 -29.73 17.63 -2.82
N ASN A 69 -29.77 16.73 -3.80
CA ASN A 69 -29.62 17.00 -5.25
C ASN A 69 -28.38 17.85 -5.61
N THR A 70 -27.32 17.76 -4.80
CA THR A 70 -26.08 18.54 -4.94
C THR A 70 -24.90 17.78 -4.35
N TYR A 71 -23.69 18.01 -4.85
CA TYR A 71 -22.47 17.62 -4.14
C TYR A 71 -21.84 18.79 -3.37
N ALA A 72 -22.32 20.02 -3.58
CA ALA A 72 -21.75 21.20 -2.96
C ALA A 72 -21.87 21.13 -1.43
N GLY A 73 -20.83 21.58 -0.73
CA GLY A 73 -20.75 21.54 0.73
C GLY A 73 -20.36 20.18 1.32
N ALA A 74 -20.19 19.14 0.49
CA ALA A 74 -19.65 17.87 0.95
C ALA A 74 -18.21 18.04 1.46
N THR A 75 -17.95 17.51 2.65
CA THR A 75 -16.64 17.49 3.29
C THR A 75 -16.28 16.08 3.75
N LEU A 76 -14.99 15.83 3.96
CA LEU A 76 -14.50 14.62 4.61
C LEU A 76 -14.04 14.95 6.03
N GLY A 77 -14.05 13.96 6.91
CA GLY A 77 -13.71 14.12 8.32
C GLY A 77 -14.93 14.19 9.23
N THR A 78 -14.70 14.50 10.50
CA THR A 78 -15.75 14.52 11.53
C THR A 78 -16.92 15.42 11.13
N GLY A 79 -18.12 14.84 11.04
CA GLY A 79 -19.33 15.56 10.63
C GLY A 79 -19.51 15.76 9.11
N GLY A 80 -18.56 15.28 8.30
CA GLY A 80 -18.66 15.30 6.84
C GLY A 80 -19.47 14.13 6.26
N VAL A 81 -19.55 14.09 4.93
CA VAL A 81 -20.23 13.01 4.17
C VAL A 81 -19.54 11.65 4.37
N TYR A 82 -18.24 11.68 4.64
CA TYR A 82 -17.46 10.52 4.99
C TYR A 82 -16.54 10.87 6.16
N ALA A 83 -16.67 10.14 7.26
CA ALA A 83 -16.10 10.53 8.55
C ALA A 83 -14.57 10.46 8.62
N ASN A 84 -13.94 9.68 7.73
CA ASN A 84 -12.51 9.43 7.78
C ASN A 84 -11.76 10.28 6.73
N THR A 85 -10.59 10.81 7.09
CA THR A 85 -9.70 11.53 6.16
C THR A 85 -8.49 10.69 5.77
N LYS A 86 -8.49 9.41 6.12
CA LYS A 86 -7.47 8.43 5.76
C LYS A 86 -8.15 7.17 5.22
N SER A 87 -7.42 6.38 4.46
CA SER A 87 -7.83 5.01 4.15
C SER A 87 -7.84 4.17 5.44
N ASP A 88 -8.52 3.02 5.42
CA ASP A 88 -8.74 2.19 6.61
C ASP A 88 -7.43 1.75 7.27
N ASN A 89 -6.42 1.42 6.45
CA ASN A 89 -5.09 1.06 6.96
C ASN A 89 -4.12 2.25 7.09
N GLY A 90 -4.59 3.48 6.83
CA GLY A 90 -3.82 4.71 7.02
C GLY A 90 -2.70 4.95 6.00
N TYR A 91 -2.63 4.16 4.92
CA TYR A 91 -1.61 4.32 3.88
C TYR A 91 -1.86 5.51 2.95
N TYR A 92 -3.08 6.03 2.93
CA TYR A 92 -3.47 7.16 2.08
C TYR A 92 -4.25 8.20 2.88
N ALA A 93 -4.03 9.47 2.55
CA ALA A 93 -4.86 10.59 3.02
C ALA A 93 -5.93 10.90 1.98
N LEU A 94 -7.18 11.00 2.42
CA LEU A 94 -8.35 11.27 1.58
C LEU A 94 -8.71 12.75 1.61
N SER A 95 -8.98 13.31 0.44
CA SER A 95 -9.43 14.70 0.28
C SER A 95 -10.22 14.84 -1.02
N PHE A 96 -10.93 15.94 -1.19
CA PHE A 96 -11.38 16.35 -2.52
C PHE A 96 -10.25 17.11 -3.22
N SER A 97 -9.95 16.76 -4.47
CA SER A 97 -8.93 17.44 -5.29
C SER A 97 -9.34 18.87 -5.63
N VAL A 98 -10.65 19.08 -5.78
CA VAL A 98 -11.31 20.37 -5.97
C VAL A 98 -12.54 20.43 -5.09
N VAL A 99 -12.93 21.63 -4.66
CA VAL A 99 -14.16 21.81 -3.87
C VAL A 99 -15.35 21.24 -4.65
N PRO A 100 -16.13 20.31 -4.07
CA PRO A 100 -17.30 19.76 -4.73
C PRO A 100 -18.29 20.85 -5.17
N THR A 101 -18.80 20.73 -6.39
CA THR A 101 -19.78 21.66 -6.97
C THR A 101 -21.17 21.04 -6.94
N GLN A 102 -22.16 21.69 -7.54
CA GLN A 102 -23.51 21.13 -7.58
C GLN A 102 -23.59 19.79 -8.34
N THR A 103 -22.72 19.57 -9.33
CA THR A 103 -22.80 18.43 -10.25
C THR A 103 -21.52 17.60 -10.36
N ALA A 104 -20.40 18.07 -9.79
CA ALA A 104 -19.13 17.37 -9.92
C ALA A 104 -18.35 17.31 -8.60
N TYR A 105 -17.58 16.23 -8.44
CA TYR A 105 -16.58 16.09 -7.39
C TYR A 105 -15.42 15.24 -7.91
N THR A 106 -14.25 15.40 -7.30
CA THR A 106 -13.15 14.44 -7.49
C THR A 106 -12.53 14.18 -6.14
N VAL A 107 -12.67 12.95 -5.65
CA VAL A 107 -12.02 12.49 -4.43
C VAL A 107 -10.65 11.91 -4.80
N GLN A 108 -9.65 12.16 -3.96
CA GLN A 108 -8.29 11.70 -4.13
C GLN A 108 -7.77 11.01 -2.87
N ALA A 109 -6.91 10.01 -3.07
CA ALA A 109 -6.18 9.26 -2.06
C ALA A 109 -4.69 9.48 -2.30
N VAL A 110 -4.08 10.33 -1.47
CA VAL A 110 -2.67 10.74 -1.55
C VAL A 110 -1.82 9.78 -0.71
N PRO A 111 -0.84 9.08 -1.28
CA PRO A 111 -0.05 8.09 -0.55
C PRO A 111 0.73 8.73 0.60
N GLN A 112 0.86 8.00 1.70
CA GLN A 112 1.54 8.42 2.93
C GLN A 112 2.71 7.49 3.24
N ALA A 113 3.73 8.00 3.93
CA ALA A 113 4.85 7.25 4.48
C ALA A 113 5.45 6.22 3.48
N GLY A 114 5.46 4.93 3.82
CA GLY A 114 6.02 3.85 3.00
C GLY A 114 5.31 3.60 1.65
N GLN A 115 4.19 4.28 1.39
CA GLN A 115 3.52 4.28 0.09
C GLN A 115 3.88 5.50 -0.77
N ALA A 116 4.54 6.53 -0.21
CA ALA A 116 4.86 7.76 -0.92
C ALA A 116 5.81 7.56 -2.12
N THR A 117 6.58 6.48 -2.13
CA THR A 117 7.47 6.08 -3.24
C THR A 117 6.80 5.14 -4.24
N ASP A 118 5.50 4.85 -4.07
CA ASP A 118 4.75 4.00 -5.00
C ASP A 118 4.65 4.65 -6.39
N ALA A 119 4.94 3.88 -7.43
CA ALA A 119 4.98 4.37 -8.80
C ALA A 119 3.62 4.83 -9.35
N CYS A 120 2.51 4.53 -8.67
CA CYS A 120 1.18 5.02 -9.04
C CYS A 120 0.83 6.40 -8.46
N GLY A 121 1.52 6.85 -7.42
CA GLY A 121 1.23 8.14 -6.79
C GLY A 121 -0.19 8.25 -6.21
N THR A 122 -0.83 9.38 -6.44
CA THR A 122 -2.17 9.72 -5.94
C THR A 122 -3.24 9.11 -6.81
N PHE A 123 -4.18 8.37 -6.21
CA PHE A 123 -5.34 7.80 -6.87
C PHE A 123 -6.52 8.79 -6.79
N SER A 124 -7.28 8.96 -7.87
CA SER A 124 -8.48 9.81 -7.86
C SER A 124 -9.68 9.13 -8.53
N TYR A 125 -10.87 9.44 -8.04
CA TYR A 125 -12.16 8.95 -8.53
C TYR A 125 -13.17 10.11 -8.59
N ASP A 126 -14.01 10.17 -9.61
CA ASP A 126 -15.00 11.24 -9.80
C ASP A 126 -16.44 10.70 -9.91
N GLN A 127 -17.41 11.62 -9.99
CA GLN A 127 -18.84 11.28 -10.10
C GLN A 127 -19.20 10.52 -11.38
N ALA A 128 -18.36 10.57 -12.42
CA ALA A 128 -18.58 9.89 -13.69
C ALA A 128 -17.96 8.48 -13.69
N GLY A 129 -17.29 8.09 -12.60
CA GLY A 129 -16.61 6.81 -12.48
C GLY A 129 -15.22 6.77 -13.12
N ASN A 130 -14.65 7.93 -13.47
CA ASN A 130 -13.32 8.00 -14.04
C ASN A 130 -12.28 7.65 -12.97
N LYS A 131 -11.37 6.76 -13.34
CA LYS A 131 -10.28 6.27 -12.49
C LYS A 131 -8.98 6.93 -12.95
N MET A 132 -8.37 7.72 -12.09
CA MET A 132 -7.22 8.55 -12.44
C MET A 132 -6.05 8.32 -11.48
N VAL A 133 -4.84 8.57 -11.95
CA VAL A 133 -3.64 8.64 -11.10
C VAL A 133 -2.81 9.86 -11.45
N SER A 134 -2.06 10.38 -10.49
CA SER A 134 -1.16 11.53 -10.69
C SER A 134 0.04 11.49 -9.73
N GLY A 135 1.12 12.21 -10.08
CA GLY A 135 2.33 12.27 -9.26
C GLY A 135 3.17 10.99 -9.24
N GLY A 136 2.75 9.95 -9.96
CA GLY A 136 3.50 8.71 -10.20
C GLY A 136 4.08 8.64 -11.62
N THR A 137 4.80 7.55 -11.89
CA THR A 137 5.37 7.25 -13.22
C THR A 137 4.50 6.30 -14.04
N LEU A 138 3.56 5.59 -13.40
CA LEU A 138 2.64 4.66 -14.05
C LEU A 138 1.31 5.32 -14.42
N THR A 139 0.61 4.70 -15.37
CA THR A 139 -0.70 5.15 -15.85
C THR A 139 -1.85 4.55 -15.05
N ALA A 140 -3.04 5.12 -15.20
CA ALA A 140 -4.24 4.65 -14.51
C ALA A 140 -4.55 3.17 -14.80
N SER A 141 -4.36 2.71 -16.04
CA SER A 141 -4.61 1.30 -16.43
C SER A 141 -3.72 0.29 -15.72
N SER A 142 -2.51 0.68 -15.31
CA SER A 142 -1.58 -0.20 -14.58
C SER A 142 -1.81 -0.16 -13.07
N CYS A 143 -2.48 0.88 -12.59
CA CYS A 143 -2.64 1.16 -11.16
C CYS A 143 -4.00 0.77 -10.63
N TRP A 144 -5.07 1.02 -11.39
CA TRP A 144 -6.47 0.79 -11.02
C TRP A 144 -6.97 -0.62 -11.26
#